data_AF-A0A3N5Q624-F1
#
_entry.id   AF-A0A3N5Q624-F1
#
_cell.length_a   1.000
_cell.length_b   1.000
_cell.length_c   1.000
_cell.angle_alpha   90.00
_cell.angle_beta   90.00
_cell.angle_gamma   90.00
#
_symmetry.space_group_name_H-M   'P 1'
#
loop_
_entity.id
_entity.type
_entity.pdbx_description
1 polymer ?
#
loop_
_entity_poly.entity_id
_entity_poly.type
_entity_poly.pdbx_seq_one_letter_code
_entity_poly.pdbx_strand_id
1 'polypeptide(L)'
;MIKKILLFLILTPSLLFAQSEYVSVDNPVYDFLERMDVLKIIEHYNSFEIPKSRGEIGNYIKEIIKHEQNLDNTDKNILKDLITEFEVEVLAETHDSLYLSQSLIGKGDYSFFSEKQKYLFYHFNPGKANIFINLLAEGEIIYRDNPNLNINSGTTLGAYGGEIRGTVLNKFGFFIRGYQGQVFGSRET
;
A
#
# COMPACT_ATOMS: atom_id res chain seq x y z
N MET A 1 -2.35 -29.11 -38.67
CA MET A 1 -3.49 -28.80 -37.76
C MET A 1 -3.08 -28.77 -36.29
N ILE A 2 -2.35 -29.77 -35.80
CA ILE A 2 -1.86 -29.84 -34.40
C ILE A 2 -1.13 -28.58 -33.92
N LYS A 3 -0.26 -27.96 -34.74
CA LYS A 3 0.42 -26.70 -34.36
C LYS A 3 -0.53 -25.51 -34.15
N LYS A 4 -1.63 -25.43 -34.91
CA LYS A 4 -2.65 -24.36 -34.78
C LYS A 4 -3.54 -24.60 -33.55
N ILE A 5 -3.81 -25.86 -33.23
CA ILE A 5 -4.55 -26.26 -32.02
C ILE A 5 -3.70 -26.00 -30.77
N LEU A 6 -2.39 -26.30 -30.80
CA LEU A 6 -1.47 -25.99 -29.69
C LEU A 6 -1.38 -24.49 -29.44
N LEU A 7 -1.32 -23.68 -30.51
CA LEU A 7 -1.30 -22.21 -30.40
C LEU A 7 -2.60 -21.68 -29.78
N PHE A 8 -3.75 -22.26 -30.15
CA PHE A 8 -5.05 -21.90 -29.57
C PHE A 8 -5.18 -22.32 -28.10
N LEU A 9 -4.56 -23.43 -27.70
CA LEU A 9 -4.52 -23.92 -26.31
C LEU A 9 -3.58 -23.08 -25.41
N ILE A 10 -2.52 -22.50 -25.98
CA ILE A 10 -1.65 -21.53 -25.27
C ILE A 10 -2.36 -20.17 -25.12
N LEU A 11 -3.29 -19.85 -26.03
CA LEU A 11 -4.04 -18.60 -26.04
C LEU A 11 -5.37 -18.65 -25.27
N THR A 12 -5.78 -19.80 -24.73
CA THR A 12 -6.88 -19.83 -23.76
C THR A 12 -6.31 -19.35 -22.42
N PRO A 13 -6.62 -18.10 -21.98
CA PRO A 13 -6.16 -17.66 -20.69
C PRO A 13 -6.89 -18.53 -19.66
N SER A 14 -6.15 -19.41 -18.99
CA SER A 14 -6.60 -20.02 -17.74
C SER A 14 -7.02 -18.86 -16.84
N LEU A 15 -8.33 -18.72 -16.63
CA LEU A 15 -8.98 -17.86 -15.64
C LEU A 15 -8.07 -16.71 -15.21
N LEU A 16 -8.11 -15.58 -15.93
CA LEU A 16 -7.31 -14.39 -15.64
C LEU A 16 -7.55 -13.97 -14.18
N PHE A 17 -6.76 -14.53 -13.27
CA PHE A 17 -6.65 -14.03 -11.93
C PHE A 17 -6.05 -12.65 -12.08
N ALA A 18 -6.86 -11.64 -11.75
CA ALA A 18 -6.41 -10.26 -11.67
C ALA A 18 -5.09 -10.24 -10.90
N GLN A 19 -4.05 -9.61 -11.43
CA GLN A 19 -2.85 -9.38 -10.64
C GLN A 19 -3.28 -8.52 -9.46
N SER A 20 -3.34 -9.16 -8.28
CA SER A 20 -3.77 -8.48 -7.07
C SER A 20 -2.66 -7.55 -6.64
N GLU A 21 -3.03 -6.31 -6.34
CA GLU A 21 -2.07 -5.36 -5.80
C GLU A 21 -1.73 -5.77 -4.36
N TYR A 22 -0.48 -6.18 -4.13
CA TYR A 22 -0.01 -6.60 -2.82
C TYR A 22 0.49 -5.43 -1.99
N VAL A 23 0.16 -5.43 -0.70
CA VAL A 23 0.68 -4.45 0.25
C VAL A 23 2.03 -4.90 0.78
N SER A 24 2.98 -3.97 0.75
CA SER A 24 4.35 -4.15 1.23
C SER A 24 4.38 -4.68 2.67
N VAL A 25 5.20 -5.70 2.95
CA VAL A 25 5.24 -6.42 4.25
C VAL A 25 5.57 -5.53 5.46
N ASP A 26 6.20 -4.40 5.21
CA ASP A 26 6.58 -3.34 6.16
C ASP A 26 5.44 -2.34 6.44
N ASN A 27 4.28 -2.47 5.77
CA ASN A 27 3.14 -1.59 6.01
C ASN A 27 2.55 -1.83 7.41
N PRO A 28 2.28 -0.76 8.20
CA PRO A 28 1.77 -0.87 9.57
C PRO A 28 0.39 -1.51 9.69
N VAL A 29 -0.33 -1.70 8.59
CA VAL A 29 -1.62 -2.40 8.58
C VAL A 29 -1.50 -3.82 9.13
N TYR A 30 -0.38 -4.51 8.91
CA TYR A 30 -0.22 -5.89 9.38
C TYR A 30 -0.17 -6.00 10.90
N ASP A 31 0.56 -5.09 11.57
CA ASP A 31 0.60 -5.00 13.03
C ASP A 31 -0.78 -4.65 13.60
N PHE A 32 -1.52 -3.79 12.91
CA PHE A 32 -2.89 -3.45 13.29
C PHE A 32 -3.82 -4.66 13.16
N LEU A 33 -3.81 -5.37 12.03
CA LEU A 33 -4.64 -6.54 11.79
C LEU A 33 -4.31 -7.68 12.77
N GLU A 34 -3.03 -7.92 13.06
CA GLU A 34 -2.62 -8.92 14.05
C GLU A 34 -3.17 -8.57 15.44
N ARG A 35 -3.08 -7.30 15.85
CA ARG A 35 -3.69 -6.84 17.11
C ARG A 35 -5.20 -7.05 17.12
N MET A 36 -5.90 -6.76 16.03
CA MET A 36 -7.35 -6.94 15.94
C MET A 36 -7.78 -8.41 16.00
N ASP A 37 -6.98 -9.34 15.46
CA ASP A 37 -7.21 -10.78 15.57
C ASP A 37 -6.98 -11.31 17.01
N VAL A 38 -5.92 -10.81 17.68
CA VAL A 38 -5.65 -11.12 19.08
C VAL A 38 -6.79 -10.65 19.98
N LEU A 39 -7.34 -9.46 19.71
CA LEU A 39 -8.49 -8.89 20.41
C LEU A 39 -9.84 -9.54 20.01
N LYS A 40 -9.84 -10.48 19.06
CA LYS A 40 -11.05 -11.15 18.53
C LYS A 40 -12.08 -10.19 17.93
N ILE A 41 -11.58 -9.13 17.30
CA ILE A 41 -12.38 -8.16 16.54
C ILE A 41 -12.56 -8.63 15.09
N ILE A 42 -11.53 -9.28 14.56
CA ILE A 42 -11.58 -10.01 13.28
C ILE A 42 -11.24 -11.47 13.52
N GLU A 43 -11.65 -12.32 12.59
CA GLU A 43 -11.33 -13.75 12.59
C GLU A 43 -10.54 -14.16 11.34
N HIS A 44 -9.83 -15.28 11.44
CA HIS A 44 -9.12 -15.90 10.33
C HIS A 44 -8.01 -15.04 9.70
N TYR A 45 -7.47 -14.08 10.44
CA TYR A 45 -6.23 -13.43 10.01
C TYR A 45 -5.04 -14.35 10.30
N ASN A 46 -4.24 -14.64 9.29
CA ASN A 46 -3.00 -15.40 9.42
C ASN A 46 -1.80 -14.49 9.09
N SER A 47 -0.98 -14.16 10.10
CA SER A 47 0.22 -13.34 9.97
C SER A 47 1.34 -14.03 9.20
N PHE A 48 1.32 -15.36 9.06
CA PHE A 48 2.25 -16.11 8.22
C PHE A 48 1.92 -16.03 6.72
N GLU A 49 0.75 -15.49 6.36
CA GLU A 49 0.28 -15.34 4.98
C GLU A 49 0.37 -13.88 4.52
N ILE A 50 1.55 -13.30 4.61
CA ILE A 50 1.89 -11.98 4.05
C ILE A 50 2.85 -12.14 2.86
N PRO A 51 2.84 -11.22 1.87
CA PRO A 51 1.96 -10.05 1.76
C PRO A 51 0.53 -10.44 1.37
N LYS A 52 -0.44 -9.68 1.88
CA LYS A 52 -1.85 -9.75 1.47
C LYS A 52 -2.13 -8.71 0.39
N SER A 53 -3.14 -8.99 -0.43
CA SER A 53 -3.62 -7.99 -1.36
C SER A 53 -4.39 -6.88 -0.67
N ARG A 54 -4.43 -5.70 -1.31
CA ARG A 54 -5.22 -4.57 -0.83
C ARG A 54 -6.70 -4.92 -0.66
N GLY A 55 -7.24 -5.75 -1.55
CA GLY A 55 -8.62 -6.22 -1.46
C GLY A 55 -8.88 -7.07 -0.21
N GLU A 56 -7.95 -7.99 0.12
CA GLU A 56 -8.02 -8.78 1.36
C GLU A 56 -7.93 -7.88 2.59
N ILE A 57 -6.99 -6.94 2.61
CA ILE A 57 -6.85 -5.98 3.71
C ILE A 57 -8.10 -5.12 3.86
N GLY A 58 -8.67 -4.62 2.76
CA GLY A 58 -9.91 -3.85 2.75
C GLY A 58 -11.09 -4.64 3.34
N ASN A 59 -11.15 -5.96 3.12
CA ASN A 59 -12.18 -6.81 3.73
C ASN A 59 -12.03 -6.87 5.26
N TYR A 60 -10.81 -7.05 5.78
CA TYR A 60 -10.57 -7.01 7.22
C TYR A 60 -10.90 -5.62 7.80
N ILE A 61 -10.50 -4.54 7.14
CA ILE A 61 -10.84 -3.17 7.60
C ILE A 61 -12.37 -2.98 7.66
N LYS A 62 -13.12 -3.44 6.64
CA LYS A 62 -14.59 -3.42 6.65
C LYS A 62 -15.19 -4.22 7.81
N GLU A 63 -14.57 -5.31 8.22
CA GLU A 63 -15.00 -6.10 9.38
C GLU A 63 -14.75 -5.35 10.70
N ILE A 64 -13.58 -4.72 10.84
CA ILE A 64 -13.21 -3.92 12.02
C ILE A 64 -14.16 -2.73 12.18
N ILE A 65 -14.53 -2.06 11.08
CA ILE A 65 -15.49 -0.94 11.09
C ILE A 65 -16.83 -1.34 11.74
N LYS A 66 -17.30 -2.56 11.50
CA LYS A 66 -18.56 -3.05 12.12
C LYS A 66 -18.48 -3.15 13.64
N HIS A 67 -17.26 -3.24 14.18
CA HIS A 67 -16.95 -3.38 15.60
C HIS A 67 -16.23 -2.15 16.17
N GLU A 68 -16.25 -1.00 15.48
CA GLU A 68 -15.51 0.21 15.87
C GLU A 68 -15.81 0.67 17.30
N GLN A 69 -17.03 0.42 17.79
CA GLN A 69 -17.43 0.76 19.16
C GLN A 69 -16.61 0.04 20.24
N ASN A 70 -16.05 -1.13 19.91
CA ASN A 70 -15.24 -1.95 20.81
C ASN A 70 -13.76 -1.51 20.84
N LEU A 71 -13.36 -0.60 19.94
CA LEU A 71 -12.00 -0.09 19.87
C LEU A 71 -11.74 0.99 20.90
N ASP A 72 -10.52 1.03 21.43
CA ASP A 72 -10.04 2.17 22.18
C ASP A 72 -9.78 3.38 21.28
N ASN A 73 -9.46 4.53 21.86
CA ASN A 73 -9.27 5.77 21.10
C ASN A 73 -8.05 5.72 20.18
N THR A 74 -7.00 4.99 20.55
CA THR A 74 -5.79 4.87 19.74
C THR A 74 -6.07 4.00 18.52
N ASP A 75 -6.74 2.87 18.72
CA ASP A 75 -7.15 1.96 17.65
C ASP A 75 -8.13 2.62 16.69
N LYS A 76 -9.05 3.45 17.18
CA LYS A 76 -9.94 4.27 16.33
C LYS A 76 -9.18 5.23 15.44
N ASN A 77 -8.13 5.87 15.96
CA ASN A 77 -7.30 6.77 15.15
C ASN A 77 -6.53 6.00 14.09
N ILE A 78 -5.93 4.85 14.43
CA ILE A 78 -5.23 4.01 13.46
C ILE A 78 -6.22 3.50 12.39
N LEU A 79 -7.43 3.08 12.79
CA LEU A 79 -8.46 2.66 11.85
C LEU A 79 -8.84 3.80 10.89
N LYS A 80 -8.97 5.04 11.37
CA LYS A 80 -9.25 6.22 10.54
C LYS A 80 -8.15 6.45 9.49
N ASP A 81 -6.89 6.31 9.88
CA ASP A 81 -5.75 6.44 8.97
C ASP A 81 -5.77 5.34 7.91
N LEU A 82 -6.04 4.09 8.31
CA LEU A 82 -6.16 2.95 7.41
C LEU A 82 -7.36 3.08 6.46
N ILE A 83 -8.51 3.58 6.91
CA ILE A 83 -9.65 3.89 6.04
C ILE A 83 -9.26 4.93 4.99
N THR A 84 -8.43 5.91 5.36
CA THR A 84 -7.91 6.92 4.44
C THR A 84 -6.96 6.32 3.40
N GLU A 85 -6.04 5.45 3.82
CA GLU A 85 -5.11 4.77 2.91
C GLU A 85 -5.82 3.78 1.97
N PHE A 86 -6.79 3.02 2.49
CA PHE A 86 -7.54 1.98 1.78
C PHE A 86 -8.92 2.46 1.31
N GLU A 87 -9.08 3.77 1.09
CA GLU A 87 -10.35 4.41 0.72
C GLU A 87 -11.05 3.68 -0.43
N VAL A 88 -10.30 3.31 -1.47
CA VAL A 88 -10.83 2.59 -2.64
C VAL A 88 -11.39 1.23 -2.22
N GLU A 89 -10.64 0.45 -1.47
CA GLU A 89 -11.03 -0.91 -1.11
C GLU A 89 -12.18 -0.93 -0.09
N VAL A 90 -12.22 0.06 0.80
CA VAL A 90 -13.20 0.17 1.88
C VAL A 90 -14.49 0.84 1.42
N LEU A 91 -14.41 1.92 0.64
CA LEU A 91 -15.54 2.83 0.39
C LEU A 91 -16.04 2.85 -1.07
N ALA A 92 -15.34 2.28 -2.05
CA ALA A 92 -15.73 2.37 -3.47
C ALA A 92 -17.08 1.70 -3.80
N GLU A 93 -17.63 0.87 -2.92
CA GLU A 93 -19.00 0.33 -3.07
C GLU A 93 -20.09 1.37 -2.74
N THR A 94 -19.73 2.42 -2.00
CA THR A 94 -20.66 3.39 -1.40
C THR A 94 -20.48 4.81 -1.94
N HIS A 95 -19.31 5.12 -2.50
CA HIS A 95 -18.96 6.45 -2.98
C HIS A 95 -18.36 6.42 -4.38
N ASP A 96 -18.88 7.29 -5.26
CA ASP A 96 -18.40 7.45 -6.64
C ASP A 96 -17.14 8.33 -6.75
N SER A 97 -16.58 8.79 -5.62
CA SER A 97 -15.43 9.70 -5.58
C SER A 97 -14.49 9.40 -4.41
N LEU A 98 -13.24 9.84 -4.56
CA LEU A 98 -12.20 9.77 -3.51
C LEU A 98 -12.12 11.12 -2.81
N TYR A 99 -12.74 11.23 -1.65
CA TYR A 99 -12.82 12.47 -0.86
C TYR A 99 -11.80 12.51 0.29
N LEU A 100 -11.28 11.36 0.71
CA LEU A 100 -10.16 11.21 1.64
C LEU A 100 -8.80 11.27 0.93
N SER A 101 -8.79 11.33 -0.40
CA SER A 101 -7.59 11.45 -1.22
C SER A 101 -7.42 12.86 -1.81
N GLN A 102 -6.17 13.23 -2.09
CA GLN A 102 -5.80 14.45 -2.80
C GLN A 102 -4.60 14.21 -3.73
N SER A 103 -4.49 14.98 -4.80
CA SER A 103 -3.40 14.90 -5.78
C SER A 103 -2.57 16.17 -5.76
N LEU A 104 -1.24 16.02 -5.83
CA LEU A 104 -0.32 17.16 -5.96
C LEU A 104 -0.41 17.82 -7.34
N ILE A 105 -0.59 17.02 -8.38
CA ILE A 105 -0.71 17.46 -9.77
C ILE A 105 -2.12 17.16 -10.26
N GLY A 106 -2.79 18.14 -10.86
CA GLY A 106 -4.11 17.99 -11.46
C GLY A 106 -5.09 19.07 -11.01
N LYS A 107 -6.38 18.72 -11.00
CA LYS A 107 -7.45 19.61 -10.51
C LYS A 107 -7.82 19.18 -9.09
N GLY A 108 -7.47 19.99 -8.10
CA GLY A 108 -7.81 19.75 -6.70
C GLY A 108 -7.10 20.71 -5.76
N ASP A 109 -7.61 20.84 -4.53
CA ASP A 109 -6.99 21.62 -3.46
C ASP A 109 -6.00 20.73 -2.69
N TYR A 110 -4.73 20.80 -3.05
CA TYR A 110 -3.66 20.09 -2.34
C TYR A 110 -3.23 20.86 -1.10
N SER A 111 -3.23 20.20 0.06
CA SER A 111 -2.64 20.73 1.29
C SER A 111 -1.63 19.76 1.88
N PHE A 112 -0.41 20.23 2.11
CA PHE A 112 0.66 19.44 2.73
C PHE A 112 0.29 18.93 4.13
N PHE A 113 -0.50 19.70 4.88
CA PHE A 113 -0.84 19.41 6.28
C PHE A 113 -2.21 18.75 6.45
N SER A 114 -2.93 18.40 5.38
CA SER A 114 -4.19 17.68 5.53
C SER A 114 -3.94 16.21 5.91
N GLU A 115 -4.89 15.61 6.63
CA GLU A 115 -4.89 14.17 6.97
C GLU A 115 -5.28 13.28 5.77
N LYS A 116 -5.53 13.89 4.59
CA LYS A 116 -5.89 13.14 3.38
C LYS A 116 -4.72 12.34 2.83
N GLN A 117 -5.04 11.21 2.20
CA GLN A 117 -4.09 10.42 1.43
C GLN A 117 -3.53 11.24 0.27
N LYS A 118 -2.21 11.32 0.18
CA LYS A 118 -1.49 12.15 -0.78
C LYS A 118 -0.97 11.30 -1.92
N TYR A 119 -1.40 11.63 -3.14
CA TYR A 119 -0.85 11.06 -4.37
C TYR A 119 -0.11 12.14 -5.14
N LEU A 120 0.89 11.76 -5.94
CA LEU A 120 1.44 12.67 -6.96
C LEU A 120 0.33 12.99 -7.98
N PHE A 121 -0.36 11.95 -8.43
CA PHE A 121 -1.52 12.02 -9.31
C PHE A 121 -2.42 10.82 -9.06
N TYR A 122 -3.73 10.99 -9.23
CA TYR A 122 -4.64 9.86 -9.36
C TYR A 122 -5.76 10.16 -10.36
N HIS A 123 -6.30 9.09 -10.93
CA HIS A 123 -7.54 9.07 -11.68
C HIS A 123 -8.42 7.96 -11.14
N PHE A 124 -9.68 8.27 -10.86
CA PHE A 124 -10.62 7.31 -10.31
C PHE A 124 -11.91 7.34 -11.12
N ASN A 125 -12.29 6.17 -11.66
CA ASN A 125 -13.53 5.95 -12.38
C ASN A 125 -14.06 4.56 -12.02
N PRO A 126 -14.98 4.48 -11.04
CA PRO A 126 -15.52 3.23 -10.53
C PRO A 126 -15.94 2.27 -11.65
N GLY A 127 -15.51 1.01 -11.55
CA GLY A 127 -15.86 -0.04 -12.52
C GLY A 127 -15.20 0.08 -13.90
N LYS A 128 -14.44 1.15 -14.17
CA LYS A 128 -13.80 1.37 -15.49
C LYS A 128 -12.29 1.39 -15.42
N ALA A 129 -11.71 2.39 -14.76
CA ALA A 129 -10.27 2.56 -14.73
C ALA A 129 -9.85 3.43 -13.54
N ASN A 130 -8.94 2.91 -12.74
CA ASN A 130 -8.32 3.62 -11.62
C ASN A 130 -6.81 3.60 -11.82
N ILE A 131 -6.15 4.73 -11.59
CA ILE A 131 -4.70 4.88 -11.69
C ILE A 131 -4.25 5.75 -10.52
N PHE A 132 -3.21 5.33 -9.82
CA PHE A 132 -2.58 6.08 -8.75
C PHE A 132 -1.07 6.11 -8.97
N ILE A 133 -0.49 7.28 -8.73
CA ILE A 133 0.95 7.51 -8.85
C ILE A 133 1.43 8.11 -7.54
N ASN A 134 2.39 7.46 -6.91
CA ASN A 134 3.04 7.87 -5.69
C ASN A 134 4.51 8.22 -5.94
N LEU A 135 4.99 9.26 -5.25
CA LEU A 135 6.41 9.54 -5.11
C LEU A 135 6.87 8.91 -3.79
N LEU A 136 7.91 8.09 -3.84
CA LEU A 136 8.46 7.42 -2.66
C LEU A 136 9.82 8.04 -2.32
N ALA A 137 10.06 8.29 -1.03
CA ALA A 137 11.33 8.75 -0.52
C ALA A 137 11.55 8.21 0.89
N GLU A 138 12.76 7.79 1.18
CA GLU A 138 13.20 7.23 2.45
C GLU A 138 14.58 7.79 2.80
N GLY A 139 14.85 7.99 4.09
CA GLY A 139 16.14 8.43 4.59
C GLY A 139 16.44 7.81 5.94
N GLU A 140 17.63 7.23 6.09
CA GLU A 140 18.12 6.62 7.32
C GLU A 140 19.47 7.23 7.68
N ILE A 141 19.70 7.50 8.97
CA ILE A 141 20.96 7.99 9.49
C ILE A 141 21.50 6.95 10.46
N ILE A 142 22.68 6.40 10.15
CA ILE A 142 23.37 5.40 10.95
C ILE A 142 24.61 6.04 11.56
N TYR A 143 24.76 5.91 12.88
CA TYR A 143 25.92 6.37 13.62
C TYR A 143 26.56 5.20 14.37
N ARG A 144 27.86 5.01 14.18
CA ARG A 144 28.68 4.03 14.91
C ARG A 144 29.68 4.78 15.79
N ASP A 145 29.56 4.56 17.09
CA ASP A 145 30.57 4.92 18.09
C ASP A 145 31.40 3.68 18.42
N ASN A 146 32.72 3.76 18.28
CA ASN A 146 33.63 2.69 18.68
C ASN A 146 34.62 3.21 19.73
N PRO A 147 34.23 3.20 21.02
CA PRO A 147 35.00 3.84 22.09
C PRO A 147 36.38 3.19 22.31
N ASN A 148 36.54 1.91 21.97
CA ASN A 148 37.81 1.19 22.10
C ASN A 148 38.84 1.62 21.03
N LEU A 149 38.39 2.09 19.87
CA LEU A 149 39.24 2.53 18.76
C LEU A 149 39.27 4.05 18.61
N ASN A 150 38.43 4.79 19.37
CA ASN A 150 38.23 6.24 19.24
C ASN A 150 37.92 6.67 17.79
N ILE A 151 37.18 5.83 17.06
CA ILE A 151 36.74 6.08 15.70
C ILE A 151 35.22 6.20 15.72
N ASN A 152 34.74 7.36 15.28
CA ASN A 152 33.32 7.63 15.09
C ASN A 152 33.07 7.71 13.58
N SER A 153 31.99 7.08 13.14
CA SER A 153 31.59 7.10 11.74
C SER A 153 30.09 7.27 11.62
N GLY A 154 29.68 7.99 10.60
CA GLY A 154 28.29 8.22 10.27
C GLY A 154 28.07 7.96 8.79
N THR A 155 26.92 7.38 8.48
CA THR A 155 26.44 7.26 7.11
C THR A 155 24.97 7.64 7.03
N THR A 156 24.60 8.29 5.94
CA THR A 156 23.21 8.54 5.57
C THR A 156 22.89 7.67 4.37
N LEU A 157 21.85 6.86 4.52
CA LEU A 157 21.23 6.14 3.42
C LEU A 157 20.02 6.94 2.96
N GLY A 158 19.84 7.06 1.66
CA GLY A 158 18.65 7.66 1.09
C GLY A 158 18.14 6.81 -0.06
N ALA A 159 16.83 6.68 -0.20
CA ALA A 159 16.21 6.09 -1.37
C ALA A 159 15.11 7.02 -1.88
N TYR A 160 14.97 7.10 -3.19
CA TYR A 160 13.83 7.76 -3.82
C TYR A 160 13.33 6.92 -4.98
N GLY A 161 12.06 7.09 -5.31
CA GLY A 161 11.42 6.24 -6.28
C GLY A 161 10.00 6.68 -6.58
N GLY A 162 9.29 5.77 -7.21
CA GLY A 162 7.89 5.97 -7.52
C GLY A 162 7.16 4.64 -7.57
N GLU A 163 5.86 4.76 -7.44
CA GLU A 163 4.95 3.64 -7.56
C GLU A 163 3.78 4.06 -8.45
N ILE A 164 3.43 3.17 -9.38
CA ILE A 164 2.29 3.30 -10.25
C ILE A 164 1.44 2.06 -10.04
N ARG A 165 0.18 2.28 -9.73
CA ARG A 165 -0.79 1.21 -9.50
C ARG A 165 -2.13 1.54 -10.11
N GLY A 166 -2.97 0.54 -10.29
CA GLY A 166 -4.30 0.77 -10.79
C GLY A 166 -5.06 -0.49 -11.17
N THR A 167 -6.29 -0.28 -11.60
CA THR A 167 -7.19 -1.36 -11.99
C THR A 167 -7.98 -0.93 -13.23
N VAL A 168 -8.16 -1.85 -14.17
CA VAL A 168 -9.00 -1.68 -15.36
C VAL A 168 -10.17 -2.66 -15.28
N LEU A 169 -11.38 -2.15 -15.50
CA LEU A 169 -12.67 -2.86 -15.50
C LEU A 169 -12.95 -3.69 -14.22
N ASN A 170 -12.35 -3.31 -13.09
CA ASN A 170 -12.34 -4.10 -11.85
C ASN A 170 -11.85 -5.55 -12.02
N LYS A 171 -11.11 -5.83 -13.10
CA LYS A 171 -10.70 -7.19 -13.50
C LYS A 171 -9.20 -7.31 -13.70
N PHE A 172 -8.53 -6.24 -14.08
CA PHE A 172 -7.10 -6.24 -14.35
C PHE A 172 -6.42 -5.21 -13.46
N GLY A 173 -5.84 -5.68 -12.35
CA GLY A 173 -4.94 -4.88 -11.52
C GLY A 173 -3.54 -4.82 -12.12
N PHE A 174 -2.82 -3.73 -11.88
CA PHE A 174 -1.41 -3.60 -12.21
C PHE A 174 -0.69 -2.81 -11.13
N PHE A 175 0.58 -3.14 -10.92
CA PHE A 175 1.43 -2.54 -9.91
C PHE A 175 2.88 -2.55 -10.37
N ILE A 176 3.52 -1.38 -10.34
CA ILE A 176 4.94 -1.19 -10.66
C ILE A 176 5.51 -0.27 -9.59
N ARG A 177 6.54 -0.73 -8.90
CA ARG A 177 7.30 0.06 -7.93
C ARG A 177 8.78 0.00 -8.29
N GLY A 178 9.45 1.14 -8.20
CA GLY A 178 10.91 1.23 -8.40
C GLY A 178 11.52 2.27 -7.47
N TYR A 179 12.69 1.94 -6.93
CA TYR A 179 13.47 2.81 -6.06
C TYR A 179 14.94 2.79 -6.46
N GLN A 180 15.62 3.91 -6.23
CA GLN A 180 17.04 4.09 -6.40
C GLN A 180 17.64 4.48 -5.05
N GLY A 181 18.48 3.60 -4.51
CA GLY A 181 19.24 3.87 -3.28
C GLY A 181 20.49 4.70 -3.56
N GLN A 182 20.86 5.54 -2.59
CA GLN A 182 22.08 6.32 -2.54
C GLN A 182 22.67 6.27 -1.12
N VAL A 183 24.00 6.29 -1.04
CA VAL A 183 24.74 6.30 0.22
C VAL A 183 25.61 7.56 0.26
N PHE A 184 25.49 8.30 1.34
CA PHE A 184 26.33 9.47 1.64
C PHE A 184 27.09 9.19 2.94
N GLY A 185 28.39 9.53 2.99
CA GLY A 185 29.24 9.29 4.18
C GLY A 185 30.08 8.02 4.10
N SER A 186 30.44 7.48 5.27
CA SER A 186 31.38 6.35 5.37
C SER A 186 30.68 5.01 5.14
N ARG A 187 31.03 4.31 4.06
CA ARG A 187 30.53 2.96 3.75
C ARG A 187 31.03 1.86 4.70
N GLU A 188 32.03 2.16 5.52
CA GLU A 188 32.61 1.24 6.51
C GLU A 188 32.01 1.43 7.91
N THR A 189 30.98 2.28 8.03
CA THR A 189 30.19 2.51 9.26
C THR A 189 29.41 1.28 9.71
#